data_AF-A0A2V7S5H2-F1
#
_entry.id   AF-A0A2V7S5H2-F1
#
_cell.length_a   1.000
_cell.length_b   1.000
_cell.length_c   1.000
_cell.angle_alpha   90.00
_cell.angle_beta   90.00
_cell.angle_gamma   90.00
#
_symmetry.space_group_name_H-M   'P 1'
#
loop_
_entity.id
_entity.type
_entity.pdbx_description
1 polymer ?
#
loop_
_entity_poly.entity_id
_entity_poly.type
_entity_poly.pdbx_seq_one_letter_code
_entity_poly.pdbx_strand_id
1 'polypeptide(L)'
;MRRLLMTGCLFVAAMGGGAGCFVGPSTKNFQRMAQRPEGAAVEVDVGKGRPLVSGELLEVRDTALLVRDTTGEGGGGGGEITLVPFRLVRGGRVPARGGSWEGGPRGRTWDRLRLLSRFPYGLAAPQLQALLAAYGRDSLTVVR
;
A
#
# COMPACT_ATOMS: atom_id res chain seq x y z
N MET A 1 -49.53 -52.27 0.46
CA MET A 1 -50.75 -51.96 1.23
C MET A 1 -50.51 -50.67 2.01
N ARG A 2 -51.51 -49.74 2.02
CA ARG A 2 -51.67 -48.54 2.88
C ARG A 2 -50.56 -47.45 2.79
N ARG A 3 -50.67 -46.29 2.13
CA ARG A 3 -51.69 -45.22 1.94
C ARG A 3 -51.94 -44.30 3.16
N LEU A 4 -51.74 -42.99 2.93
CA LEU A 4 -52.16 -41.75 3.64
C LEU A 4 -51.38 -41.36 4.93
N LEU A 5 -51.13 -40.09 5.31
CA LEU A 5 -51.65 -38.73 5.00
C LEU A 5 -50.46 -37.73 4.91
N MET A 6 -50.38 -36.72 4.03
CA MET A 6 -51.19 -35.50 3.81
C MET A 6 -50.99 -34.39 4.87
N THR A 7 -50.62 -33.18 4.39
CA THR A 7 -50.81 -31.84 5.02
C THR A 7 -49.92 -31.54 6.24
N GLY A 8 -49.04 -30.53 6.31
CA GLY A 8 -48.99 -29.20 5.71
C GLY A 8 -48.74 -28.21 6.86
N CYS A 9 -47.63 -27.49 6.88
CA CYS A 9 -47.47 -26.25 7.65
C CYS A 9 -46.28 -25.45 7.14
N LEU A 10 -46.60 -24.28 6.59
CA LEU A 10 -45.69 -23.16 6.34
C LEU A 10 -44.88 -22.85 7.61
N PHE A 11 -43.57 -22.76 7.50
CA PHE A 11 -42.77 -21.85 8.33
C PHE A 11 -41.68 -21.23 7.46
N VAL A 12 -42.00 -20.05 6.92
CA VAL A 12 -41.01 -19.06 6.50
C VAL A 12 -40.43 -18.48 7.80
N ALA A 13 -39.14 -18.71 8.05
CA ALA A 13 -38.36 -17.93 8.99
C ALA A 13 -37.01 -17.61 8.35
N ALA A 14 -36.97 -16.46 7.68
CA ALA A 14 -35.74 -15.78 7.33
C ALA A 14 -35.04 -15.33 8.62
N MET A 15 -33.89 -15.94 8.92
CA MET A 15 -32.83 -15.36 9.75
C MET A 15 -31.56 -15.42 8.89
N GLY A 16 -30.99 -14.32 8.37
CA GLY A 16 -30.99 -12.97 8.92
C GLY A 16 -29.98 -12.88 10.05
N GLY A 17 -28.70 -12.98 9.73
CA GLY A 17 -27.61 -12.91 10.71
C GLY A 17 -26.29 -12.81 10.00
N GLY A 18 -26.00 -11.62 9.45
CA GLY A 18 -24.76 -11.34 8.77
C GLY A 18 -23.57 -11.66 9.65
N ALA A 19 -22.77 -12.64 9.22
CA ALA A 19 -21.35 -12.63 9.48
C ALA A 19 -20.75 -11.45 8.71
N GLY A 20 -21.05 -10.23 9.18
CA GLY A 20 -20.32 -9.05 8.81
C GLY A 20 -18.91 -9.28 9.30
N CYS A 21 -18.01 -9.72 8.41
CA CYS A 21 -16.59 -9.73 8.64
C CYS A 21 -16.17 -8.29 8.95
N PHE A 22 -16.13 -7.95 10.24
CA PHE A 22 -15.61 -6.68 10.72
C PHE A 22 -14.08 -6.74 10.71
N VAL A 23 -13.50 -6.89 9.53
CA VAL A 23 -12.07 -6.70 9.29
C VAL A 23 -11.87 -5.25 8.87
N GLY A 24 -12.12 -4.34 9.82
CA GLY A 24 -11.64 -2.97 9.69
C GLY A 24 -10.14 -2.93 10.03
N PRO A 25 -9.32 -2.16 9.32
CA PRO A 25 -7.91 -2.03 9.66
C PRO A 25 -7.75 -1.37 11.03
N SER A 26 -7.47 -2.18 12.06
CA SER A 26 -7.22 -1.72 13.43
C SER A 26 -6.04 -0.75 13.48
N THR A 27 -6.20 0.38 14.16
CA THR A 27 -5.14 1.37 14.44
C THR A 27 -3.94 0.78 15.18
N LYS A 28 -4.08 -0.37 15.87
CA LYS A 28 -2.94 -1.08 16.48
C LYS A 28 -1.94 -1.60 15.45
N ASN A 29 -2.40 -1.97 14.25
CA ASN A 29 -1.51 -2.31 13.14
C ASN A 29 -0.79 -1.07 12.62
N PHE A 30 -1.31 0.14 12.91
CA PHE A 30 -0.69 1.38 12.48
C PHE A 30 0.63 1.67 13.20
N GLN A 31 0.63 1.46 14.52
CA GLN A 31 1.78 1.70 15.38
C GLN A 31 2.89 0.67 15.18
N ARG A 32 2.54 -0.62 15.03
CA ARG A 32 3.53 -1.70 14.92
C ARG A 32 4.39 -1.65 13.64
N MET A 33 3.83 -1.11 12.55
CA MET A 33 4.58 -0.90 11.30
C MET A 33 5.33 0.43 11.28
N ALA A 34 4.81 1.48 11.92
CA ALA A 34 5.56 2.75 12.08
C ALA A 34 6.80 2.59 12.99
N GLN A 35 6.87 1.49 13.74
CA GLN A 35 8.01 1.10 14.58
C GLN A 35 8.98 0.13 13.87
N ARG A 36 8.68 -0.30 12.63
CA ARG A 36 9.59 -1.14 11.86
C ARG A 36 10.65 -0.29 11.19
N PRO A 37 11.89 -0.81 11.04
CA PRO A 37 12.94 -0.09 10.34
C PRO A 37 12.67 0.01 8.83
N GLU A 38 11.69 -0.72 8.30
CA GLU A 38 11.20 -0.64 6.92
C GLU A 38 9.93 0.22 6.79
N GLY A 39 9.79 0.89 5.64
CA GLY A 39 8.58 1.57 5.23
C GLY A 39 7.46 0.61 4.85
N ALA A 40 6.24 1.14 4.72
CA ALA A 40 5.10 0.36 4.27
C ALA A 40 5.22 -0.01 2.79
N ALA A 41 4.76 -1.21 2.44
CA ALA A 41 4.54 -1.58 1.06
C ALA A 41 3.39 -0.73 0.46
N VAL A 42 3.63 -0.19 -0.72
CA VAL A 42 2.70 0.64 -1.48
C VAL A 42 2.61 0.16 -2.92
N GLU A 43 1.43 0.33 -3.49
CA GLU A 43 1.17 0.18 -4.92
C GLU A 43 0.61 1.52 -5.42
N VAL A 44 1.26 2.09 -6.44
CA VAL A 44 0.96 3.44 -6.94
C VAL A 44 0.54 3.34 -8.40
N ASP A 45 -0.69 3.77 -8.68
CA ASP A 45 -1.20 3.88 -10.04
C ASP A 45 -0.67 5.16 -10.68
N VAL A 46 0.02 5.00 -11.81
CA VAL A 46 0.65 6.06 -12.57
C VAL A 46 -0.07 6.29 -13.91
N GLY A 47 -1.40 6.27 -13.94
CA GLY A 47 -2.18 6.70 -15.11
C GLY A 47 -1.99 5.85 -16.38
N LYS A 48 -2.76 6.18 -17.42
CA LYS A 48 -2.95 5.30 -18.57
C LYS A 48 -1.64 5.02 -19.32
N GLY A 49 -1.36 3.74 -19.53
CA GLY A 49 -0.23 3.24 -20.32
C GLY A 49 1.06 3.03 -19.54
N ARG A 50 1.05 3.17 -18.20
CA ARG A 50 2.24 2.98 -17.36
C ARG A 50 2.06 1.80 -16.42
N PRO A 51 3.14 1.06 -16.10
CA PRO A 51 3.08 0.00 -15.13
C PRO A 51 2.76 0.56 -13.74
N LEU A 52 2.08 -0.26 -12.93
CA LEU A 52 1.88 -0.02 -11.51
C LEU A 52 3.26 0.02 -10.82
N VAL A 53 3.54 1.07 -10.05
CA VAL A 53 4.77 1.14 -9.26
C VAL A 53 4.50 0.50 -7.90
N SER A 54 5.17 -0.62 -7.61
CA SER A 54 5.02 -1.38 -6.37
C SER A 54 6.34 -1.45 -5.62
N GLY A 55 6.30 -1.34 -4.30
CA GLY A 55 7.49 -1.49 -3.47
C GLY A 55 7.35 -0.89 -2.08
N GLU A 56 8.47 -0.72 -1.41
CA GLU A 56 8.54 -0.04 -0.12
C GLU A 56 8.52 1.47 -0.29
N LEU A 57 7.67 2.16 0.47
CA LEU A 57 7.68 3.61 0.57
C LEU A 57 8.87 4.09 1.41
N LEU A 58 9.88 4.68 0.78
CA LEU A 58 11.05 5.21 1.46
C LEU A 58 10.78 6.61 2.03
N GLU A 59 10.21 7.50 1.23
CA GLU A 59 10.02 8.91 1.56
C GLU A 59 8.80 9.47 0.82
N VAL A 60 8.09 10.40 1.46
CA VAL A 60 7.09 11.24 0.80
C VAL A 60 7.60 12.68 0.80
N ARG A 61 7.93 13.18 -0.39
CA ARG A 61 8.39 14.56 -0.61
C ARG A 61 7.21 15.49 -0.85
N ASP A 62 7.51 16.76 -1.05
CA ASP A 62 6.47 17.77 -1.34
C ASP A 62 5.77 17.53 -2.68
N THR A 63 6.47 16.92 -3.64
CA THR A 63 5.98 16.75 -5.02
C THR A 63 6.13 15.34 -5.59
N ALA A 64 6.67 14.39 -4.81
CA ALA A 64 6.93 13.04 -5.30
C ALA A 64 6.95 11.99 -4.18
N LEU A 65 6.69 10.74 -4.54
CA LEU A 65 6.95 9.56 -3.71
C LEU A 65 8.32 8.99 -4.07
N LEU A 66 9.07 8.51 -3.08
CA LEU A 66 10.26 7.72 -3.28
C LEU A 66 9.93 6.26 -2.91
N VAL A 67 9.96 5.36 -3.89
CA VAL A 67 9.58 3.96 -3.74
C VAL A 67 10.75 3.07 -4.11
N ARG A 68 11.08 2.10 -3.26
CA ARG A 68 12.08 1.07 -3.56
C ARG A 68 11.38 -0.19 -4.01
N ASP A 69 11.74 -0.69 -5.18
CA ASP A 69 11.25 -2.00 -5.64
C ASP A 69 11.75 -3.11 -4.71
N THR A 70 10.81 -3.92 -4.24
CA THR A 70 11.04 -5.09 -3.37
C THR A 70 10.65 -6.40 -4.04
N THR A 71 10.21 -6.36 -5.30
CA THR A 71 9.71 -7.52 -6.06
C THR A 71 10.80 -8.30 -6.77
N GLY A 72 12.05 -7.81 -6.75
CA GLY A 72 13.22 -8.54 -7.23
C GLY A 72 13.40 -9.87 -6.49
N GLU A 73 13.03 -10.96 -7.15
CA GLU A 73 13.44 -12.32 -6.79
C GLU A 73 14.97 -12.40 -6.75
N GLY A 74 15.54 -12.88 -5.65
CA GLY A 74 16.97 -13.20 -5.55
C GLY A 74 17.68 -12.44 -4.44
N GLY A 75 18.04 -13.16 -3.38
CA GLY A 75 18.86 -12.65 -2.28
C GLY A 75 20.18 -12.07 -2.79
N GLY A 76 20.31 -10.74 -2.73
CA GLY A 76 21.58 -10.04 -2.97
C GLY A 76 21.50 -8.95 -4.03
N GLY A 77 20.97 -7.78 -3.64
CA GLY A 77 21.30 -6.50 -4.27
C GLY A 77 20.53 -6.15 -5.55
N GLY A 78 19.74 -5.07 -5.49
CA GLY A 78 19.36 -4.34 -6.71
C GLY A 78 17.94 -3.79 -6.81
N GLY A 79 17.21 -3.61 -5.70
CA GLY A 79 15.90 -2.93 -5.74
C GLY A 79 16.04 -1.51 -6.30
N GLU A 80 15.35 -1.22 -7.40
CA GLU A 80 15.38 0.10 -8.03
C GLU A 80 14.71 1.13 -7.13
N ILE A 81 15.36 2.28 -6.91
CA ILE A 81 14.75 3.41 -6.19
C ILE A 81 14.13 4.36 -7.21
N THR A 82 12.80 4.39 -7.21
CA THR A 82 11.97 5.12 -8.14
C THR A 82 11.38 6.37 -7.50
N LEU A 83 11.56 7.52 -8.15
CA LEU A 83 10.88 8.76 -7.84
C LEU A 83 9.62 8.90 -8.70
N VAL A 84 8.46 8.97 -8.04
CA VAL A 84 7.13 9.05 -8.66
C VAL A 84 6.53 10.44 -8.42
N PRO A 85 6.56 11.35 -9.41
CA PRO A 85 5.95 12.67 -9.29
C PRO A 85 4.45 12.61 -9.02
N PHE A 86 3.94 13.39 -8.06
CA PHE A 86 2.52 13.42 -7.69
C PHE A 86 1.59 13.77 -8.84
N ARG A 87 2.07 14.57 -9.81
CA ARG A 87 1.31 14.92 -11.03
C ARG A 87 0.95 13.71 -11.90
N LEU A 88 1.71 12.62 -11.77
CA LEU A 88 1.51 11.38 -12.52
C LEU A 88 0.70 10.36 -11.73
N VAL A 89 0.59 10.52 -10.40
CA VAL A 89 -0.15 9.62 -9.52
C VAL A 89 -1.65 9.81 -9.73
N ARG A 90 -2.33 8.73 -10.07
CA ARG A 90 -3.80 8.66 -10.15
C ARG A 90 -4.44 8.08 -8.91
N GLY A 91 -3.65 7.38 -8.12
CA GLY A 91 -4.03 6.89 -6.80
C GLY A 91 -3.01 5.89 -6.32
N GLY A 92 -3.36 5.20 -5.25
CA GLY A 92 -2.58 4.06 -4.80
C GLY A 92 -3.20 3.42 -3.59
N ARG A 93 -2.53 2.37 -3.11
CA ARG A 93 -2.96 1.61 -1.96
C ARG A 93 -1.80 1.16 -1.09
N VAL A 94 -2.11 0.94 0.18
CA VAL A 94 -1.24 0.34 1.18
C VAL A 94 -1.86 -1.03 1.52
N PRO A 95 -1.45 -2.12 0.84
CA PRO A 95 -2.14 -3.41 0.91
C PRO A 95 -2.31 -3.91 2.35
N ALA A 96 -1.26 -3.80 3.17
CA ALA A 96 -1.27 -4.25 4.56
C ALA A 96 -2.27 -3.51 5.48
N ARG A 97 -2.82 -2.37 5.04
CA ARG A 97 -3.77 -1.57 5.83
C ARG A 97 -5.13 -1.38 5.17
N GLY A 98 -5.33 -1.91 3.97
CA GLY A 98 -6.54 -1.65 3.18
C GLY A 98 -6.78 -0.15 2.90
N GLY A 99 -5.75 0.68 3.08
CA GLY A 99 -5.84 2.11 2.84
C GLY A 99 -5.61 2.39 1.36
N SER A 100 -6.51 3.14 0.74
CA SER A 100 -6.34 3.65 -0.62
C SER A 100 -6.39 5.18 -0.62
N TRP A 101 -5.85 5.77 -1.69
CA TRP A 101 -6.00 7.18 -1.97
C TRP A 101 -6.17 7.41 -3.47
N GLU A 102 -6.75 8.57 -3.80
CA GLU A 102 -6.93 9.01 -5.17
C GLU A 102 -6.07 10.26 -5.45
N GLY A 103 -5.57 10.33 -6.67
CA GLY A 103 -4.68 11.38 -7.15
C GLY A 103 -3.33 11.45 -6.42
N GLY A 104 -2.59 12.52 -6.71
CA GLY A 104 -1.39 12.86 -5.96
C GLY A 104 -1.69 13.10 -4.47
N PRO A 105 -0.90 12.53 -3.54
CA PRO A 105 -1.11 12.73 -2.10
C PRO A 105 -1.14 14.21 -1.70
N ARG A 106 -2.14 14.60 -0.90
CA ARG A 106 -2.30 15.95 -0.35
C ARG A 106 -2.89 15.91 1.07
N GLY A 107 -2.66 16.97 1.84
CA GLY A 107 -3.23 17.15 3.19
C GLY A 107 -3.04 15.92 4.07
N ARG A 108 -4.12 15.47 4.71
CA ARG A 108 -4.09 14.30 5.62
C ARG A 108 -3.56 13.02 4.98
N THR A 109 -3.76 12.81 3.68
CA THR A 109 -3.22 11.62 2.98
C THR A 109 -1.70 11.67 2.93
N TRP A 110 -1.15 12.85 2.65
CA TRP A 110 0.28 13.08 2.65
C TRP A 110 0.89 12.88 4.05
N ASP A 111 0.25 13.42 5.10
CA ASP A 111 0.71 13.24 6.49
C ASP A 111 0.73 11.76 6.88
N ARG A 112 -0.33 11.02 6.50
CA ARG A 112 -0.41 9.59 6.75
C ARG A 112 0.71 8.85 6.03
N LEU A 113 0.89 9.07 4.72
CA LEU A 113 1.92 8.39 3.95
C LEU A 113 3.33 8.71 4.49
N ARG A 114 3.60 9.93 4.96
CA ARG A 114 4.88 10.26 5.63
C ARG A 114 5.13 9.36 6.83
N LEU A 115 4.14 9.17 7.70
CA LEU A 115 4.25 8.28 8.86
C LEU A 115 4.40 6.79 8.49
N LEU A 116 4.05 6.42 7.27
CA LEU A 116 4.25 5.06 6.74
C LEU A 116 5.57 4.88 6.00
N SER A 117 6.24 5.97 5.66
CA SER A 117 7.51 5.91 4.97
C SER A 117 8.63 5.51 5.92
N ARG A 118 9.68 4.89 5.39
CA ARG A 118 10.88 4.54 6.16
C ARG A 118 11.56 5.78 6.76
N PHE A 119 11.54 6.89 6.02
CA PHE A 119 12.16 8.15 6.38
C PHE A 119 11.09 9.26 6.47
N PRO A 120 10.27 9.29 7.55
CA PRO A 120 9.16 10.23 7.70
C PRO A 120 9.58 11.71 7.68
N TYR A 121 10.79 11.97 8.16
CA TYR A 121 11.40 13.30 8.23
C TYR A 121 12.27 13.64 7.02
N GLY A 122 12.27 12.78 6.00
CA GLY A 122 13.02 12.96 4.76
C GLY A 122 14.38 12.28 4.76
N LEU A 123 14.90 12.10 3.54
CA LEU A 123 16.25 11.60 3.29
C LEU A 123 17.15 12.76 2.88
N ALA A 124 18.12 13.11 3.72
CA ALA A 124 19.15 14.06 3.32
C ALA A 124 20.05 13.45 2.21
N ALA A 125 20.66 14.33 1.42
CA ALA A 125 21.36 13.92 0.20
C ALA A 125 22.49 12.89 0.42
N PRO A 126 23.34 13.01 1.47
CA PRO A 126 24.36 12.00 1.74
C PRO A 126 23.77 10.62 2.06
N GLN A 127 22.65 10.56 2.78
CA GLN A 127 21.96 9.32 3.12
C GLN A 127 21.32 8.70 1.88
N LEU A 128 20.74 9.52 0.99
CA LEU A 128 20.22 9.03 -0.29
C LEU A 128 21.33 8.41 -1.14
N GLN A 129 22.50 9.05 -1.20
CA GLN A 129 23.63 8.50 -1.95
C GLN A 129 24.16 7.21 -1.33
N ALA A 130 24.28 7.15 -0.01
CA ALA A 130 24.63 5.92 0.68
C ALA A 130 23.62 4.79 0.43
N LEU A 131 22.32 5.13 0.39
CA LEU A 131 21.24 4.19 0.10
C LEU A 131 21.32 3.68 -1.35
N LEU A 132 21.53 4.57 -2.31
CA LEU A 132 21.72 4.23 -3.73
C LEU A 132 22.93 3.31 -3.91
N ALA A 133 24.09 3.68 -3.33
CA ALA A 133 25.30 2.88 -3.37
C ALA A 133 25.10 1.50 -2.74
N ALA A 134 24.37 1.41 -1.62
CA ALA A 134 24.04 0.13 -0.98
C ALA A 134 23.18 -0.80 -1.85
N TYR A 135 22.44 -0.25 -2.81
CA TYR A 135 21.66 -1.01 -3.80
C TYR A 135 22.33 -1.08 -5.18
N GLY A 136 23.60 -0.67 -5.31
CA GLY A 136 24.33 -0.70 -6.58
C GLY A 136 23.78 0.27 -7.63
N ARG A 137 23.25 1.41 -7.19
CA ARG A 137 22.70 2.47 -8.04
C ARG A 137 23.49 3.76 -7.85
N ASP A 138 23.62 4.53 -8.93
CA ASP A 138 24.25 5.86 -8.89
C ASP A 138 23.22 7.00 -9.00
N SER A 139 21.96 6.66 -9.32
CA SER A 139 20.90 7.65 -9.50
C SER A 139 19.51 7.06 -9.28
N LEU A 140 18.53 7.96 -9.12
CA LEU A 140 17.11 7.62 -9.04
C LEU A 140 16.51 7.38 -10.42
N THR A 141 15.67 6.37 -10.52
CA THR A 141 14.79 6.21 -11.68
C THR A 141 13.60 7.16 -11.53
N VAL A 142 13.36 7.99 -12.54
CA VAL A 142 12.27 8.96 -12.50
C VAL A 142 11.16 8.51 -13.43
N VAL A 143 9.96 8.34 -12.88
CA VAL A 143 8.77 8.06 -13.68
C VAL A 143 8.44 9.29 -14.54
N ARG A 144 8.40 9.13 -15.85
CA ARG A 144 8.18 10.20 -16.83
C ARG A 144 6.86 10.06 -17.54
#